data_AF-A0A1C5DA47-F1
#
_entry.id   AF-A0A1C5DA47-F1
#
_cell.length_a   1.000
_cell.length_b   1.000
_cell.length_c   1.000
_cell.angle_alpha   90.00
_cell.angle_beta   90.00
_cell.angle_gamma   90.00
#
_symmetry.space_group_name_H-M   'P 1'
#
loop_
_entity.id
_entity.type
_entity.pdbx_description
1 polymer ?
#
loop_
_entity_poly.entity_id
_entity_poly.type
_entity_poly.pdbx_seq_one_letter_code
_entity_poly.pdbx_strand_id
1 'polypeptide(L)'
;MPHERNTPLLSAALEAAERGWYVHPLRPGGKAPALHGEDHCTSTGACTTGHRKWEQRATLDSDRIRGAWALKPFNIGLAPGPSGLVVIDLDMPKPEDDADTPSGVDSFKALCERAGQAVPTTYRVRTPSRGMHLYFTAPSTVQIPSSKGKLAKRIDTRAWGGNVVAPGSTVNGQAYEVTDPAPVAELPAWLLDALTPAPAPAQQVRIQVPRFGNRAADAALERETATVRATTEGGRNEQLLRSARAVGRFVAWGDLPRHEVEQAFQAAGESTGLPAAECRTTVRSALNWSIRTCRPRGTAA
;
A
#
# COMPACT_ATOMS: atom_id res chain seq x y z
N MET A 1 -37.75 -13.57 29.22
CA MET A 1 -36.44 -13.02 28.80
C MET A 1 -35.60 -14.17 28.30
N PRO A 2 -35.40 -14.35 26.99
CA PRO A 2 -34.46 -15.37 26.53
C PRO A 2 -33.06 -14.90 26.95
N HIS A 3 -32.36 -15.71 27.74
CA HIS A 3 -30.95 -15.46 28.07
C HIS A 3 -30.18 -15.21 26.78
N GLU A 4 -29.71 -13.98 26.56
CA GLU A 4 -28.76 -13.67 25.50
C GLU A 4 -27.60 -14.64 25.65
N ARG A 5 -27.38 -15.49 24.64
CA ARG A 5 -26.20 -16.36 24.61
C ARG A 5 -25.00 -15.47 24.36
N ASN A 6 -24.42 -14.95 25.43
CA ASN A 6 -23.22 -14.15 25.38
C ASN A 6 -22.05 -15.05 25.00
N THR A 7 -21.65 -15.01 23.73
CA THR A 7 -20.50 -15.78 23.25
C THR A 7 -19.21 -15.00 23.54
N PRO A 8 -18.06 -15.66 23.74
CA PRO A 8 -16.80 -14.96 23.98
C PRO A 8 -16.45 -13.91 22.91
N LEU A 9 -16.81 -14.16 21.65
CA LEU A 9 -16.62 -13.22 20.54
C LEU A 9 -17.56 -12.01 20.62
N LEU A 10 -18.80 -12.20 21.07
CA LEU A 10 -19.73 -11.08 21.30
C LEU A 10 -19.23 -10.21 22.46
N SER A 11 -18.83 -10.81 23.58
CA SER A 11 -18.24 -10.06 24.71
C SER A 11 -17.04 -9.23 24.26
N ALA A 12 -16.08 -9.85 23.56
CA ALA A 12 -14.88 -9.15 23.08
C ALA A 12 -15.20 -8.02 22.08
N ALA A 13 -16.22 -8.19 21.22
CA ALA A 13 -16.66 -7.14 20.31
C ALA A 13 -17.28 -5.95 21.05
N LEU A 14 -18.09 -6.22 22.08
CA LEU A 14 -18.69 -5.19 22.93
C LEU A 14 -17.62 -4.46 23.76
N GLU A 15 -16.68 -5.19 24.37
CA GLU A 15 -15.56 -4.61 25.12
C GLU A 15 -14.68 -3.70 24.23
N ALA A 16 -14.46 -4.07 22.97
CA ALA A 16 -13.76 -3.20 22.02
C ALA A 16 -14.56 -1.92 21.72
N ALA A 17 -15.88 -2.02 21.54
CA ALA A 17 -16.74 -0.87 21.30
C ALA A 17 -16.82 0.06 22.52
N GLU A 18 -16.85 -0.49 23.74
CA GLU A 18 -16.79 0.27 25.00
C GLU A 18 -15.48 1.07 25.16
N ARG A 19 -14.38 0.58 24.57
CA ARG A 19 -13.11 1.32 24.46
C ARG A 19 -13.13 2.41 23.39
N GLY A 20 -14.25 2.60 22.69
CA GLY A 20 -14.38 3.52 21.57
C GLY A 20 -13.77 2.99 20.27
N TRP A 21 -13.51 1.67 20.16
CA TRP A 21 -12.95 1.07 18.96
C TRP A 21 -14.05 0.58 18.03
N TYR A 22 -14.12 1.16 16.83
CA TYR A 22 -15.11 0.82 15.82
C TYR A 22 -14.90 -0.60 15.32
N VAL A 23 -15.88 -1.47 15.55
CA VAL A 23 -15.82 -2.89 15.20
C VAL A 23 -16.63 -3.22 13.95
N HIS A 24 -16.22 -4.24 13.21
CA HIS A 24 -17.01 -4.85 12.14
C HIS A 24 -16.78 -6.38 12.09
N PRO A 25 -17.74 -7.16 11.56
CA PRO A 25 -17.59 -8.61 11.51
C PRO A 25 -16.59 -9.04 10.42
N LEU A 26 -15.73 -9.99 10.78
CA LEU A 26 -14.87 -10.77 9.90
C LEU A 26 -15.40 -12.19 9.78
N ARG A 27 -15.10 -12.86 8.67
CA ARG A 27 -15.48 -14.26 8.45
C ARG A 27 -14.96 -15.13 9.61
N PRO A 28 -15.75 -16.09 10.13
CA PRO A 28 -15.30 -16.98 11.20
C PRO A 28 -13.99 -17.66 10.84
N GLY A 29 -13.03 -17.69 11.76
CA GLY A 29 -11.71 -18.30 11.54
C GLY A 29 -10.78 -17.55 10.58
N GLY A 30 -11.22 -16.43 10.00
CA GLY A 30 -10.49 -15.69 8.96
C GLY A 30 -10.24 -14.23 9.30
N LYS A 31 -9.57 -13.53 8.37
CA LYS A 31 -9.24 -12.09 8.47
C LYS A 31 -10.04 -11.20 7.51
N ALA A 32 -10.80 -11.81 6.58
CA ALA A 32 -11.56 -11.09 5.58
C ALA A 32 -12.88 -10.55 6.17
N PRO A 33 -13.30 -9.32 5.82
CA PRO A 33 -14.61 -8.81 6.20
C PRO A 33 -15.75 -9.78 5.82
N ALA A 34 -16.74 -9.91 6.69
CA ALA A 34 -17.94 -10.72 6.44
C ALA A 34 -19.01 -9.97 5.61
N LEU A 35 -18.66 -8.80 5.06
CA LEU A 35 -19.53 -7.94 4.29
C LEU A 35 -19.43 -8.22 2.78
N HIS A 36 -20.47 -7.89 2.02
CA HIS A 36 -20.46 -8.03 0.57
C HIS A 36 -19.51 -7.02 -0.10
N GLY A 37 -18.94 -7.40 -1.24
CA GLY A 37 -18.18 -6.50 -2.10
C GLY A 37 -19.09 -5.68 -3.03
N GLU A 38 -18.51 -4.68 -3.69
CA GLU A 38 -19.22 -3.74 -4.57
C GLU A 38 -19.94 -4.45 -5.72
N ASP A 39 -19.27 -5.41 -6.38
CA ASP A 39 -19.84 -6.19 -7.49
C ASP A 39 -21.08 -7.02 -7.12
N HIS A 40 -21.28 -7.26 -5.82
CA HIS A 40 -22.41 -8.04 -5.28
C HIS A 40 -23.34 -7.17 -4.41
N CYS A 41 -23.22 -5.85 -4.51
CA CYS A 41 -24.00 -4.92 -3.70
C CYS A 41 -25.42 -4.77 -4.27
N THR A 42 -26.42 -5.11 -3.47
CA THR A 42 -27.83 -4.94 -3.85
C THR A 42 -28.37 -3.52 -3.61
N SER A 43 -27.51 -2.57 -3.19
CA SER A 43 -27.89 -1.19 -2.83
C SER A 43 -29.03 -1.10 -1.80
N THR A 44 -29.11 -2.07 -0.89
CA THR A 44 -30.10 -2.12 0.18
C THR A 44 -29.48 -1.86 1.56
N GLY A 45 -30.33 -1.56 2.55
CA GLY A 45 -29.91 -1.33 3.93
C GLY A 45 -28.87 -0.21 4.03
N ALA A 46 -27.70 -0.53 4.61
CA ALA A 46 -26.58 0.41 4.76
C ALA A 46 -26.02 0.94 3.42
N CYS A 47 -26.34 0.31 2.28
CA CYS A 47 -25.85 0.70 0.95
C CYS A 47 -26.89 1.45 0.10
N THR A 48 -27.99 1.92 0.70
CA THR A 48 -29.06 2.65 -0.01
C THR A 48 -28.59 3.94 -0.69
N THR A 49 -27.58 4.60 -0.13
CA THR A 49 -26.99 5.84 -0.68
C THR A 49 -25.65 5.60 -1.38
N GLY A 50 -25.41 4.37 -1.85
CA GLY A 50 -24.14 3.93 -2.43
C GLY A 50 -23.44 2.86 -1.60
N HIS A 51 -22.58 2.06 -2.25
CA HIS A 51 -21.89 0.94 -1.61
C HIS A 51 -21.01 1.40 -0.44
N ARG A 52 -21.24 0.83 0.75
CA ARG A 52 -20.43 1.09 1.94
C ARG A 52 -19.49 -0.07 2.25
N LYS A 53 -18.19 0.22 2.29
CA LYS A 53 -17.11 -0.71 2.65
C LYS A 53 -17.11 -0.97 4.16
N TRP A 54 -16.30 -1.94 4.58
CA TRP A 54 -16.22 -2.37 5.98
C TRP A 54 -15.87 -1.24 6.95
N GLU A 55 -14.97 -0.33 6.58
CA GLU A 55 -14.54 0.79 7.43
C GLU A 55 -15.72 1.74 7.73
N GLN A 56 -16.51 2.06 6.69
CA GLN A 56 -17.70 2.91 6.78
C GLN A 56 -18.88 2.24 7.51
N ARG A 57 -18.81 0.91 7.68
CA ARG A 57 -19.84 0.12 8.33
C ARG A 57 -19.44 -0.31 9.74
N ALA A 58 -18.18 -0.10 10.11
CA ALA A 58 -17.71 -0.31 11.47
C ALA A 58 -18.51 0.57 12.44
N THR A 59 -18.71 0.10 13.67
CA THR A 59 -19.70 0.68 14.57
C THR A 59 -19.28 0.56 16.03
N LEU A 60 -19.77 1.48 16.85
CA LEU A 60 -19.76 1.40 18.32
C LEU A 60 -21.14 1.03 18.89
N ASP A 61 -22.18 1.05 18.06
CA ASP A 61 -23.56 0.72 18.46
C ASP A 61 -23.67 -0.75 18.91
N SER A 62 -23.95 -0.94 20.19
CA SER A 62 -24.05 -2.25 20.83
C SER A 62 -25.16 -3.11 20.24
N ASP A 63 -26.26 -2.53 19.77
CA ASP A 63 -27.40 -3.29 19.25
C ASP A 63 -27.08 -3.83 17.85
N ARG A 64 -26.36 -3.04 17.05
CA ARG A 64 -25.81 -3.52 15.76
C ARG A 64 -24.80 -4.63 15.97
N ILE A 65 -23.97 -4.56 17.01
CA ILE A 65 -22.99 -5.59 17.37
C ILE A 65 -23.72 -6.87 17.80
N ARG A 66 -24.64 -6.80 18.76
CA ARG A 66 -25.47 -7.94 19.20
C ARG A 66 -26.20 -8.59 18.03
N GLY A 67 -26.83 -7.78 17.17
CA GLY A 67 -27.54 -8.27 15.99
C GLY A 67 -26.64 -9.03 15.01
N ALA A 68 -25.41 -8.55 14.78
CA ALA A 68 -24.47 -9.25 13.91
C ALA A 68 -23.98 -10.58 14.50
N TRP A 69 -23.56 -10.59 15.78
CA TRP A 69 -23.02 -11.80 16.43
C TRP A 69 -24.08 -12.83 16.84
N ALA A 70 -25.37 -12.46 16.85
CA ALA A 70 -26.47 -13.41 16.96
C ALA A 70 -26.57 -14.36 15.74
N LEU A 71 -26.05 -13.95 14.58
CA LEU A 71 -26.13 -14.73 13.34
C LEU A 71 -25.03 -15.79 13.25
N LYS A 72 -23.80 -15.42 13.56
CA LYS A 72 -22.60 -16.28 13.44
C LYS A 72 -21.52 -15.83 14.44
N PRO A 73 -20.63 -16.74 14.86
CA PRO A 73 -19.45 -16.40 15.64
C PRO A 73 -18.39 -15.71 14.76
N PHE A 74 -18.64 -14.46 14.39
CA PHE A 74 -17.72 -13.68 13.56
C PHE A 74 -16.43 -13.35 14.33
N ASN A 75 -15.29 -13.40 13.64
CA ASN A 75 -14.09 -12.75 14.13
C ASN A 75 -14.30 -11.24 14.12
N ILE A 76 -13.50 -10.51 14.89
CA ILE A 76 -13.69 -9.08 15.14
C ILE A 76 -12.63 -8.31 14.36
N GLY A 77 -13.09 -7.41 13.49
CA GLY A 77 -12.24 -6.44 12.80
C GLY A 77 -12.38 -5.08 13.47
N LEU A 78 -11.27 -4.39 13.68
CA LEU A 78 -11.20 -3.01 14.14
C LEU A 78 -10.89 -2.12 12.95
N ALA A 79 -11.58 -0.99 12.85
CA ALA A 79 -11.26 0.10 11.95
C ALA A 79 -10.39 1.13 12.70
N PRO A 80 -9.04 1.08 12.62
CA PRO A 80 -8.17 1.85 13.49
C PRO A 80 -8.31 3.36 13.22
N GLY A 81 -8.43 3.78 11.96
CA GLY A 81 -8.64 5.19 11.59
C GLY A 81 -9.84 5.83 12.30
N PRO A 82 -11.07 5.33 12.08
CA PRO A 82 -12.25 5.80 12.82
C PRO A 82 -12.16 5.67 14.34
N SER A 83 -11.36 4.72 14.85
CA SER A 83 -11.14 4.51 16.29
C SER A 83 -10.10 5.48 16.89
N GLY A 84 -9.49 6.35 16.09
CA GLY A 84 -8.38 7.19 16.54
C GLY A 84 -7.15 6.37 16.94
N LEU A 85 -6.97 5.19 16.35
CA LEU A 85 -5.88 4.26 16.65
C LEU A 85 -4.84 4.22 15.54
N VAL A 86 -3.59 4.01 15.95
CA VAL A 86 -2.47 3.61 15.11
C VAL A 86 -1.91 2.33 15.70
N VAL A 87 -1.94 1.24 14.93
CA VAL A 87 -1.40 -0.05 15.35
C VAL A 87 -0.13 -0.32 14.57
N ILE A 88 0.98 -0.48 15.28
CA ILE A 88 2.25 -0.93 14.72
C ILE A 88 2.24 -2.46 14.73
N ASP A 89 2.21 -3.06 13.54
CA ASP A 89 2.08 -4.49 13.30
C ASP A 89 3.47 -5.07 12.99
N LEU A 90 4.01 -5.80 13.96
CA LEU A 90 5.36 -6.36 13.97
C LEU A 90 5.30 -7.82 13.52
N ASP A 91 5.62 -8.05 12.25
CA ASP A 91 5.51 -9.36 11.61
C ASP A 91 6.73 -10.25 11.85
N MET A 92 6.51 -11.56 11.87
CA MET A 92 7.60 -12.54 11.87
C MET A 92 8.25 -12.69 10.47
N PRO A 93 9.49 -13.18 10.41
CA PRO A 93 10.06 -13.71 9.17
C PRO A 93 9.15 -14.78 8.57
N LYS A 94 9.07 -14.80 7.24
CA LYS A 94 8.35 -15.84 6.52
C LYS A 94 9.26 -17.06 6.30
N PRO A 95 8.69 -18.25 6.05
CA PRO A 95 9.50 -19.46 5.83
C PRO A 95 10.50 -19.34 4.68
N GLU A 96 10.22 -18.51 3.67
CA GLU A 96 11.09 -18.27 2.52
C GLU A 96 12.20 -17.23 2.76
N ASP A 97 12.21 -16.57 3.92
CA ASP A 97 13.26 -15.62 4.27
C ASP A 97 14.52 -16.33 4.80
N ASP A 98 15.68 -15.68 4.65
CA ASP A 98 16.93 -16.18 5.23
C ASP A 98 16.81 -16.36 6.75
N ALA A 99 17.47 -17.38 7.30
CA ALA A 99 17.37 -17.74 8.73
C ALA A 99 17.73 -16.59 9.68
N ASP A 100 18.63 -15.70 9.26
CA ASP A 100 19.08 -14.54 10.03
C ASP A 100 18.21 -13.29 9.81
N THR A 101 17.10 -13.42 9.10
CA THR A 101 16.20 -12.29 8.85
C THR A 101 15.58 -11.79 10.17
N PRO A 102 15.75 -10.51 10.55
CA PRO A 102 15.19 -10.00 11.79
C PRO A 102 13.67 -10.00 11.76
N SER A 103 13.06 -10.24 12.92
CA SER A 103 11.62 -10.08 13.10
C SER A 103 11.23 -8.59 13.11
N GLY A 104 9.93 -8.30 12.99
CA GLY A 104 9.40 -6.96 13.21
C GLY A 104 9.70 -6.45 14.62
N VAL A 105 9.73 -7.33 15.63
CA VAL A 105 10.09 -6.97 17.01
C VAL A 105 11.55 -6.52 17.10
N ASP A 106 12.48 -7.25 16.48
CA ASP A 106 13.91 -6.87 16.45
C ASP A 106 14.11 -5.58 15.66
N SER A 107 13.41 -5.46 14.53
CA SER A 107 13.45 -4.28 13.68
C SER A 107 12.91 -3.03 14.39
N PHE A 108 11.88 -3.19 15.22
CA PHE A 108 11.30 -2.10 16.02
C PHE A 108 12.18 -1.71 17.20
N LYS A 109 12.81 -2.69 17.88
CA LYS A 109 13.82 -2.41 18.92
C LYS A 109 14.99 -1.59 18.35
N ALA A 110 15.56 -2.05 17.22
CA ALA A 110 16.63 -1.33 16.56
C ALA A 110 16.19 0.06 16.07
N LEU A 111 14.93 0.23 15.66
CA LEU A 111 14.37 1.54 15.33
C LEU A 111 14.31 2.46 16.55
N CYS A 112 13.84 1.96 17.70
CA CYS A 112 13.80 2.71 18.95
C CYS A 112 15.23 3.11 19.39
N GLU A 113 16.18 2.18 19.35
CA GLU A 113 17.59 2.44 19.68
C GLU A 113 18.21 3.52 18.79
N ARG A 114 18.00 3.46 17.46
CA ARG A 114 18.47 4.50 16.53
C ARG A 114 17.84 5.86 16.78
N ALA A 115 16.60 5.90 17.27
CA ALA A 115 15.93 7.13 17.66
C ALA A 115 16.35 7.63 19.05
N GLY A 116 17.18 6.89 19.80
CA GLY A 116 17.53 7.19 21.18
C GLY A 116 16.36 7.03 22.15
N GLN A 117 15.42 6.14 21.84
CA GLN A 117 14.16 5.96 22.56
C GLN A 117 14.06 4.55 23.13
N ALA A 118 13.38 4.39 24.26
CA ALA A 118 12.97 3.09 24.76
C ALA A 118 11.79 2.54 23.92
N VAL A 119 11.63 1.21 23.92
CA VAL A 119 10.43 0.58 23.35
C VAL A 119 9.21 1.02 24.17
N PRO A 120 8.20 1.71 23.58
CA PRO A 120 7.08 2.24 24.34
C PRO A 120 6.27 1.15 25.05
N THR A 121 5.93 1.38 26.32
CA THR A 121 4.92 0.59 27.03
C THR A 121 3.54 1.05 26.59
N THR A 122 2.75 0.14 26.02
CA THR A 122 1.40 0.40 25.53
C THR A 122 0.66 -0.94 25.40
N TYR A 123 -0.64 -0.93 25.13
CA TYR A 123 -1.43 -2.13 24.90
C TYR A 123 -0.85 -3.02 23.77
N ARG A 124 -0.64 -4.31 24.06
CA ARG A 124 -0.02 -5.27 23.13
C ARG A 124 -0.84 -6.51 22.90
N VAL A 125 -0.87 -6.95 21.64
CA VAL A 125 -1.58 -8.16 21.21
C VAL A 125 -0.66 -9.04 20.39
N ARG A 126 -0.42 -10.27 20.84
CA ARG A 126 0.27 -11.29 20.05
C ARG A 126 -0.63 -11.79 18.94
N THR A 127 -0.07 -11.90 17.74
CA THR A 127 -0.78 -12.42 16.58
C THR A 127 -0.63 -13.94 16.47
N PRO A 128 -1.52 -14.63 15.73
CA PRO A 128 -1.44 -16.06 15.44
C PRO A 128 -0.09 -16.52 14.86
N SER A 129 0.58 -15.66 14.11
CA SER A 129 1.90 -15.94 13.53
C SER A 129 3.05 -15.61 14.49
N ARG A 130 2.77 -15.38 15.77
CA ARG A 130 3.71 -14.94 16.83
C ARG A 130 4.30 -13.55 16.64
N GLY A 131 3.75 -12.76 15.70
CA GLY A 131 4.02 -11.32 15.62
C GLY A 131 3.38 -10.56 16.78
N MET A 132 3.50 -9.24 16.75
CA MET A 132 3.01 -8.37 17.82
C MET A 132 2.34 -7.11 17.25
N HIS A 133 1.14 -6.79 17.71
CA HIS A 133 0.53 -5.49 17.51
C HIS A 133 0.80 -4.61 18.72
N LEU A 134 1.32 -3.39 18.50
CA LEU A 134 1.42 -2.32 19.49
C LEU A 134 0.38 -1.25 19.16
N TYR A 135 -0.54 -0.96 20.08
CA TYR A 135 -1.62 -0.02 19.85
C TYR A 135 -1.23 1.36 20.39
N PHE A 136 -1.56 2.41 19.67
CA PHE A 136 -1.38 3.80 20.08
C PHE A 136 -2.61 4.63 19.72
N THR A 137 -2.84 5.73 20.43
CA THR A 137 -3.81 6.75 19.99
C THR A 137 -3.14 7.68 18.99
N ALA A 138 -3.88 8.07 17.95
CA ALA A 138 -3.46 9.05 16.95
C ALA A 138 -3.80 10.47 17.43
N PRO A 139 -2.95 11.47 17.14
CA PRO A 139 -3.34 12.87 17.31
C PRO A 139 -4.59 13.19 16.49
N SER A 140 -5.55 13.92 17.06
CA SER A 140 -6.83 14.26 16.40
C SER A 140 -6.67 15.15 15.17
N THR A 141 -5.52 15.84 15.05
CA THR A 141 -5.20 16.79 13.98
C THR A 141 -4.59 16.13 12.74
N VAL A 142 -4.21 14.85 12.80
CA VAL A 142 -3.48 14.18 11.72
C VAL A 142 -4.15 12.86 11.34
N GLN A 143 -4.48 12.70 10.06
CA GLN A 143 -4.92 11.42 9.52
C GLN A 143 -3.71 10.62 9.02
N ILE A 144 -3.28 9.65 9.81
CA ILE A 144 -2.19 8.74 9.44
C ILE A 144 -2.76 7.62 8.54
N PRO A 145 -2.31 7.48 7.27
CA PRO A 145 -2.73 6.37 6.43
C PRO A 145 -2.02 5.08 6.85
N SER A 146 -2.68 3.95 6.63
CA SER A 146 -2.02 2.65 6.76
C SER A 146 -0.88 2.53 5.76
N SER A 147 0.21 1.90 6.18
CA SER A 147 1.41 1.73 5.35
C SER A 147 2.05 0.38 5.58
N LYS A 148 2.88 -0.06 4.63
CA LYS A 148 3.64 -1.32 4.75
C LYS A 148 5.12 -1.03 4.74
N GLY A 149 5.82 -1.54 5.74
CA GLY A 149 7.27 -1.42 5.85
C GLY A 149 7.83 0.01 5.90
N LYS A 150 7.00 1.01 6.22
CA LYS A 150 7.41 2.44 6.17
C LYS A 150 8.43 2.78 7.26
N LEU A 151 8.26 2.20 8.45
CA LEU A 151 9.16 2.40 9.59
C LEU A 151 10.41 1.52 9.49
N ALA A 152 10.23 0.26 9.10
CA ALA A 152 11.29 -0.68 8.75
C ALA A 152 10.67 -1.92 8.07
N LYS A 153 11.51 -2.81 7.52
CA LYS A 153 11.07 -4.13 7.03
C LYS A 153 10.29 -4.86 8.15
N ARG A 154 9.16 -5.49 7.79
CA ARG A 154 8.24 -6.22 8.71
C ARG A 154 7.56 -5.36 9.79
N ILE A 155 7.55 -4.05 9.60
CA ILE A 155 6.77 -3.13 10.42
C ILE A 155 5.70 -2.51 9.52
N ASP A 156 4.50 -3.03 9.63
CA ASP A 156 3.32 -2.45 9.00
C ASP A 156 2.66 -1.46 9.98
N THR A 157 1.97 -0.47 9.44
CA THR A 157 1.16 0.47 10.21
C THR A 157 -0.29 0.32 9.78
N ARG A 158 -1.17 0.02 10.73
CA ARG A 158 -2.61 -0.04 10.54
C ARG A 158 -3.25 1.18 11.18
N ALA A 159 -3.79 2.06 10.36
CA ALA A 159 -4.42 3.32 10.74
C ALA A 159 -5.63 3.55 9.82
N TRP A 160 -5.81 4.75 9.25
CA TRP A 160 -6.86 4.99 8.24
C TRP A 160 -6.71 4.07 7.03
N GLY A 161 -7.83 3.52 6.55
CA GLY A 161 -7.90 2.56 5.44
C GLY A 161 -7.34 1.17 5.77
N GLY A 162 -6.94 0.92 7.03
CA GLY A 162 -6.39 -0.35 7.50
C GLY A 162 -7.39 -1.12 8.35
N ASN A 163 -7.22 -2.44 8.43
CA ASN A 163 -8.01 -3.31 9.30
C ASN A 163 -7.07 -4.03 10.27
N VAL A 164 -7.53 -4.20 11.51
CA VAL A 164 -6.83 -4.96 12.56
C VAL A 164 -7.76 -6.03 13.08
N VAL A 165 -7.27 -7.26 13.25
CA VAL A 165 -8.06 -8.30 13.91
C VAL A 165 -7.94 -8.12 15.43
N ALA A 166 -9.07 -8.02 16.12
CA ALA A 166 -9.09 -7.77 17.56
C ALA A 166 -8.78 -9.04 18.38
N PRO A 167 -8.27 -8.88 19.62
CA PRO A 167 -8.20 -9.96 20.60
C PRO A 167 -9.52 -10.70 20.80
N GLY A 168 -9.44 -11.98 21.16
CA GLY A 168 -10.61 -12.87 21.25
C GLY A 168 -10.98 -13.53 19.92
N SER A 169 -10.50 -12.99 18.79
CA SER A 169 -10.60 -13.64 17.48
C SER A 169 -9.59 -14.77 17.33
N THR A 170 -9.95 -15.80 16.56
CA THR A 170 -9.08 -16.94 16.25
C THR A 170 -8.91 -17.07 14.75
N VAL A 171 -7.67 -17.22 14.28
CA VAL A 171 -7.35 -17.46 12.87
C VAL A 171 -6.50 -18.71 12.76
N ASN A 172 -6.90 -19.64 11.88
CA ASN A 172 -6.24 -20.94 11.72
C ASN A 172 -6.05 -21.69 13.05
N GLY A 173 -7.03 -21.60 13.95
CA GLY A 173 -7.00 -22.27 15.26
C GLY A 173 -6.12 -21.59 16.33
N GLN A 174 -5.48 -20.45 16.02
CA GLN A 174 -4.65 -19.69 16.96
C GLN A 174 -5.26 -18.32 17.25
N ALA A 175 -5.25 -17.90 18.52
CA ALA A 175 -5.90 -16.68 18.97
C ALA A 175 -5.04 -15.42 18.77
N TYR A 176 -5.70 -14.27 18.63
CA TYR A 176 -5.10 -12.98 18.96
C TYR A 176 -5.21 -12.78 20.48
N GLU A 177 -4.08 -12.66 21.15
CA GLU A 177 -3.98 -12.71 22.61
C GLU A 177 -3.40 -11.40 23.15
N VAL A 178 -4.05 -10.81 24.17
CA VAL A 178 -3.50 -9.65 24.87
C VAL A 178 -2.32 -10.12 25.72
N THR A 179 -1.13 -9.62 25.41
CA THR A 179 0.09 -9.97 26.19
C THR A 179 0.49 -8.90 27.17
N ASP A 180 0.03 -7.67 26.95
CA ASP A 180 0.24 -6.53 27.86
C ASP A 180 -1.03 -5.67 27.83
N PRO A 181 -1.82 -5.64 28.92
CA PRO A 181 -3.06 -4.89 29.00
C PRO A 181 -2.85 -3.43 29.42
N ALA A 182 -1.62 -2.89 29.35
CA ALA A 182 -1.34 -1.47 29.62
C ALA A 182 -2.30 -0.54 28.85
N PRO A 183 -2.60 0.65 29.37
CA PRO A 183 -3.37 1.65 28.63
C PRO A 183 -2.77 1.91 27.23
N VAL A 184 -3.64 2.19 26.26
CA VAL A 184 -3.17 2.62 24.93
C VAL A 184 -2.49 3.97 25.09
N ALA A 185 -1.19 4.00 24.86
CA ALA A 185 -0.38 5.22 24.94
C ALA A 185 -0.61 6.13 23.72
N GLU A 186 -0.33 7.42 23.86
CA GLU A 186 -0.24 8.33 22.73
C GLU A 186 0.90 7.92 21.79
N LEU A 187 0.68 8.07 20.47
CA LEU A 187 1.71 7.79 19.49
C LEU A 187 2.92 8.72 19.74
N PRO A 188 4.12 8.19 20.04
CA PRO A 188 5.30 9.01 20.25
C PRO A 188 5.59 9.92 19.06
N ALA A 189 5.96 11.17 19.32
CA ALA A 189 6.22 12.17 18.27
C ALA A 189 7.21 11.68 17.21
N TRP A 190 8.28 11.00 17.61
CA TRP A 190 9.28 10.47 16.69
C TRP A 190 8.72 9.39 15.74
N LEU A 191 7.72 8.61 16.17
CA LEU A 191 7.01 7.67 15.30
C LEU A 191 6.04 8.40 14.38
N LEU A 192 5.35 9.41 14.89
CA LEU A 192 4.50 10.28 14.07
C LEU A 192 5.31 10.92 12.93
N ASP A 193 6.47 11.50 13.24
CA ASP A 193 7.36 12.13 12.26
C ASP A 193 7.82 11.13 11.19
N ALA A 194 8.18 9.92 11.61
CA ALA A 194 8.57 8.85 10.69
C ALA A 194 7.41 8.34 9.80
N LEU A 195 6.18 8.36 10.32
CA LEU A 195 4.97 7.97 9.59
C LEU A 195 4.39 9.08 8.73
N THR A 196 4.69 10.33 9.06
CA THR A 196 4.20 11.52 8.35
C THR A 196 5.36 12.46 8.01
N PRO A 197 6.38 11.97 7.27
CA PRO A 197 7.50 12.81 6.89
C PRO A 197 6.94 14.01 6.11
N ALA A 198 7.41 15.20 6.46
CA ALA A 198 7.05 16.41 5.74
C ALA A 198 7.18 16.14 4.24
N PRO A 199 6.23 16.60 3.40
CA PRO A 199 6.38 16.51 1.96
C PRO A 199 7.78 17.02 1.63
N ALA A 200 8.58 16.19 0.95
CA ALA A 200 9.88 16.63 0.48
C ALA A 200 9.66 17.98 -0.19
N PRO A 201 10.45 19.02 0.14
CA PRO A 201 10.24 20.35 -0.44
C PRO A 201 10.09 20.14 -1.92
N ALA A 202 8.94 20.54 -2.46
CA ALA A 202 8.56 20.25 -3.84
C ALA A 202 9.79 20.55 -4.67
N GLN A 203 10.44 19.50 -5.16
CA GLN A 203 11.69 19.64 -5.88
C GLN A 203 11.28 20.53 -7.02
N GLN A 204 11.72 21.80 -7.00
CA GLN A 204 11.32 22.75 -8.02
C GLN A 204 11.61 22.02 -9.30
N VAL A 205 10.54 21.63 -10.01
CA VAL A 205 10.67 21.10 -11.34
C VAL A 205 11.24 22.31 -12.04
N ARG A 206 12.57 22.36 -12.15
CA ARG A 206 13.22 23.26 -13.06
C ARG A 206 12.65 22.78 -14.37
N ILE A 207 11.61 23.48 -14.83
CA ILE A 207 11.17 23.41 -16.19
C ILE A 207 12.42 23.85 -16.94
N GLN A 208 13.25 22.89 -17.32
CA GLN A 208 14.25 23.13 -18.33
C GLN A 208 13.39 23.43 -19.55
N VAL A 209 13.32 24.73 -19.86
CA VAL A 209 12.80 25.20 -21.14
C VAL A 209 13.43 24.29 -22.19
N PRO A 210 12.64 23.62 -23.05
CA PRO A 210 13.17 22.70 -24.03
C PRO A 210 14.30 23.38 -24.79
N ARG A 211 15.53 22.87 -24.63
CA ARG A 211 16.57 23.18 -25.61
C ARG A 211 16.26 22.29 -26.81
N PHE A 212 15.38 22.80 -27.67
CA PHE A 212 15.18 22.22 -28.99
C PHE A 212 16.55 22.07 -29.67
N GLY A 213 16.83 20.88 -30.20
CA GLY A 213 17.97 20.64 -31.10
C GLY A 213 19.30 20.33 -30.42
N ASN A 214 19.34 19.33 -29.53
CA ASN A 214 20.62 18.67 -29.28
C ASN A 214 20.91 17.74 -30.47
N ARG A 215 21.86 18.11 -31.35
CA ARG A 215 22.30 17.28 -32.48
C ARG A 215 22.61 15.82 -32.07
N ALA A 216 23.04 15.59 -30.83
CA ALA A 216 23.28 14.24 -30.33
C ALA A 216 22.00 13.43 -30.06
N ALA A 217 20.90 14.10 -29.69
CA ALA A 217 19.59 13.49 -29.51
C ALA A 217 18.96 13.16 -30.87
N ASP A 218 19.05 14.07 -31.84
CA ASP A 218 18.58 13.85 -33.22
C ASP A 218 19.34 12.68 -33.87
N ALA A 219 20.67 12.68 -33.79
CA ALA A 219 21.51 11.59 -34.29
C ALA A 219 21.23 10.25 -33.58
N ALA A 220 20.82 10.28 -32.30
CA ALA A 220 20.41 9.07 -31.60
C ALA A 220 19.05 8.56 -32.09
N LEU A 221 18.08 9.44 -32.34
CA LEU A 221 16.79 9.05 -32.90
C LEU A 221 16.95 8.45 -34.30
N GLU A 222 17.74 9.08 -35.16
CA GLU A 222 18.05 8.58 -36.51
C GLU A 222 18.71 7.19 -36.47
N ARG A 223 19.77 7.03 -35.66
CA ARG A 223 20.47 5.75 -35.53
C ARG A 223 19.55 4.63 -35.05
N GLU A 224 18.77 4.88 -34.00
CA GLU A 224 17.92 3.86 -33.39
C GLU A 224 16.74 3.46 -34.30
N THR A 225 16.16 4.42 -35.02
CA THR A 225 15.12 4.11 -36.03
C THR A 225 15.69 3.37 -37.23
N ALA A 226 16.92 3.66 -37.66
CA ALA A 226 17.62 2.87 -38.68
C ALA A 226 17.88 1.43 -38.22
N THR A 227 18.26 1.22 -36.95
CA THR A 227 18.42 -0.14 -36.38
C THR A 227 17.11 -0.92 -36.41
N VAL A 228 15.98 -0.29 -36.06
CA VAL A 228 14.66 -0.93 -36.16
C VAL A 228 14.38 -1.33 -37.61
N ARG A 229 14.56 -0.43 -38.58
CA ARG A 229 14.30 -0.70 -40.01
C ARG A 229 15.15 -1.85 -40.57
N ALA A 230 16.37 -2.03 -40.07
CA ALA A 230 17.28 -3.09 -40.51
C ALA A 230 17.00 -4.46 -39.86
N THR A 231 16.04 -4.56 -38.94
CA THR A 231 15.81 -5.80 -38.17
C THR A 231 15.04 -6.84 -38.98
N THR A 232 15.64 -8.03 -39.12
CA THR A 232 15.06 -9.18 -39.81
C THR A 232 13.96 -9.86 -38.97
N GLU A 233 13.25 -10.80 -39.58
CA GLU A 233 12.10 -11.48 -38.98
C GLU A 233 12.49 -12.26 -37.71
N GLY A 234 11.61 -12.26 -36.69
CA GLY A 234 11.83 -12.94 -35.41
C GLY A 234 12.29 -12.06 -34.25
N GLY A 235 12.65 -10.78 -34.46
CA GLY A 235 13.12 -9.87 -33.40
C GLY A 235 12.64 -8.42 -33.47
N ARG A 236 11.75 -8.10 -34.41
CA ARG A 236 11.37 -6.71 -34.76
C ARG A 236 10.71 -5.94 -33.61
N ASN A 237 9.75 -6.55 -32.91
CA ASN A 237 9.06 -5.89 -31.79
C ASN A 237 9.99 -5.70 -30.57
N GLU A 238 10.89 -6.67 -30.31
CA GLU A 238 11.88 -6.54 -29.24
C GLU A 238 12.88 -5.42 -29.54
N GLN A 239 13.37 -5.33 -30.78
CA GLN A 239 14.24 -4.23 -31.20
C GLN A 239 13.51 -2.87 -31.11
N LEU A 240 12.25 -2.79 -31.56
CA LEU A 240 11.43 -1.58 -31.43
C LEU A 240 11.32 -1.13 -29.98
N LEU A 241 11.04 -2.06 -29.06
CA LEU A 241 10.97 -1.79 -27.62
C LEU A 241 12.31 -1.27 -27.07
N ARG A 242 13.41 -1.94 -27.42
CA ARG A 242 14.76 -1.59 -26.96
C ARG A 242 15.19 -0.21 -27.45
N SER A 243 15.04 0.06 -28.74
CA SER A 243 15.40 1.34 -29.37
C SER A 243 14.52 2.50 -28.88
N ALA A 244 13.20 2.30 -28.75
CA ALA A 244 12.31 3.31 -28.19
C ALA A 244 12.64 3.64 -26.72
N ARG A 245 13.02 2.64 -25.91
CA ARG A 245 13.48 2.89 -24.53
C ARG A 245 14.78 3.70 -24.49
N ALA A 246 15.73 3.37 -25.37
CA ALA A 246 17.01 4.07 -25.45
C ALA A 246 16.84 5.56 -25.78
N VAL A 247 15.94 5.90 -26.70
CA VAL A 247 15.65 7.30 -27.07
C VAL A 247 14.75 8.00 -26.05
N GLY A 248 13.87 7.28 -25.34
CA GLY A 248 12.93 7.85 -24.38
C GLY A 248 13.57 8.67 -23.24
N ARG A 249 14.88 8.49 -22.97
CA ARG A 249 15.62 9.37 -22.05
C ARG A 249 15.74 10.81 -22.53
N PHE A 250 15.88 11.03 -23.85
CA PHE A 250 15.97 12.37 -24.44
C PHE A 250 14.62 13.09 -24.38
N VAL A 251 13.51 12.34 -24.42
CA VAL A 251 12.17 12.88 -24.13
C VAL A 251 12.06 13.30 -22.66
N ALA A 252 12.56 12.46 -21.74
CA ALA A 252 12.56 12.77 -20.31
C ALA A 252 13.45 14.00 -19.97
N TRP A 253 14.55 14.21 -20.69
CA TRP A 253 15.42 15.37 -20.55
C TRP A 253 14.94 16.61 -21.31
N GLY A 254 13.88 16.50 -22.13
CA GLY A 254 13.34 17.60 -22.91
C GLY A 254 14.14 17.97 -24.18
N ASP A 255 15.06 17.11 -24.64
CA ASP A 255 15.82 17.34 -25.87
C ASP A 255 15.04 16.95 -27.14
N LEU A 256 14.09 16.00 -27.02
CA LEU A 256 13.22 15.55 -28.12
C LEU A 256 11.75 15.61 -27.70
N PRO A 257 10.85 16.12 -28.54
CA PRO A 257 9.43 16.09 -28.24
C PRO A 257 8.88 14.67 -28.41
N ARG A 258 8.04 14.26 -27.45
CA ARG A 258 7.48 12.90 -27.40
C ARG A 258 6.80 12.48 -28.71
N HIS A 259 6.05 13.38 -29.33
CA HIS A 259 5.27 13.06 -30.53
C HIS A 259 6.17 12.77 -31.75
N GLU A 260 7.33 13.43 -31.90
CA GLU A 260 8.28 13.13 -32.97
C GLU A 260 8.90 11.74 -32.80
N VAL A 261 9.28 11.40 -31.56
CA VAL A 261 9.80 10.06 -31.24
C VAL A 261 8.73 8.99 -31.48
N GLU A 262 7.48 9.25 -31.10
CA GLU A 262 6.35 8.34 -31.37
C GLU A 262 6.14 8.13 -32.87
N GLN A 263 6.09 9.20 -33.66
CA GLN A 263 5.92 9.11 -35.11
C GLN A 263 7.08 8.38 -35.80
N ALA A 264 8.32 8.69 -35.42
CA ALA A 264 9.52 8.11 -36.04
C ALA A 264 9.63 6.60 -35.79
N PHE A 265 9.39 6.16 -34.54
CA PHE A 265 9.39 4.73 -34.22
C PHE A 265 8.16 3.98 -34.74
N GLN A 266 7.00 4.65 -34.82
CA GLN A 266 5.81 4.09 -35.49
C GLN A 266 6.12 3.76 -36.95
N ALA A 267 6.65 4.73 -37.70
CA ALA A 267 7.00 4.56 -39.11
C ALA A 267 8.13 3.53 -39.31
N ALA A 268 9.10 3.48 -38.39
CA ALA A 268 10.17 2.49 -38.44
C ALA A 268 9.63 1.06 -38.22
N GLY A 269 8.82 0.85 -37.18
CA GLY A 269 8.23 -0.45 -36.87
C GLY A 269 7.32 -0.97 -37.99
N GLU A 270 6.42 -0.14 -38.51
CA GLU A 270 5.52 -0.51 -39.60
C GLU A 270 6.28 -0.90 -40.88
N SER A 271 7.39 -0.22 -41.20
CA SER A 271 8.21 -0.57 -42.36
C SER A 271 8.86 -1.95 -42.29
N THR A 272 8.92 -2.56 -41.11
CA THR A 272 9.39 -3.93 -40.91
C THR A 272 8.26 -4.96 -40.98
N GLY A 273 7.03 -4.53 -41.26
CA GLY A 273 5.84 -5.40 -41.33
C GLY A 273 5.14 -5.63 -39.99
N LEU A 274 5.52 -4.92 -38.92
CA LEU A 274 4.77 -4.97 -37.65
C LEU A 274 3.40 -4.28 -37.80
N PRO A 275 2.33 -4.83 -37.19
CA PRO A 275 1.03 -4.17 -37.17
C PRO A 275 1.08 -2.80 -36.49
N ALA A 276 0.44 -1.80 -37.08
CA ALA A 276 0.40 -0.43 -36.56
C ALA A 276 -0.06 -0.34 -35.08
N ALA A 277 -1.03 -1.16 -34.69
CA ALA A 277 -1.52 -1.22 -33.30
C ALA A 277 -0.47 -1.77 -32.32
N GLU A 278 0.34 -2.73 -32.78
CA GLU A 278 1.44 -3.31 -32.00
C GLU A 278 2.56 -2.28 -31.83
N CYS A 279 3.00 -1.64 -32.93
CA CYS A 279 3.97 -0.55 -32.89
C CYS A 279 3.57 0.54 -31.90
N ARG A 280 2.32 1.01 -31.97
CA ARG A 280 1.81 2.07 -31.10
C ARG A 280 1.84 1.66 -29.64
N THR A 281 1.45 0.43 -29.35
CA THR A 281 1.43 -0.11 -27.99
C THR A 281 2.84 -0.23 -27.42
N THR A 282 3.76 -0.81 -28.20
CA THR A 282 5.16 -0.98 -27.82
C THR A 282 5.84 0.36 -27.58
N VAL A 283 5.75 1.31 -28.52
CA VAL A 283 6.38 2.63 -28.42
C VAL A 283 5.85 3.41 -27.21
N ARG A 284 4.52 3.44 -27.02
CA ARG A 284 3.92 4.11 -25.86
C ARG A 284 4.40 3.50 -24.54
N SER A 285 4.49 2.17 -24.46
CA SER A 285 4.95 1.48 -23.26
C SER A 285 6.44 1.74 -22.97
N ALA A 286 7.27 1.79 -24.02
CA ALA A 286 8.70 2.07 -23.94
C ALA A 286 8.96 3.47 -23.39
N LEU A 287 8.30 4.48 -23.97
CA LEU A 287 8.50 5.88 -23.58
C LEU A 287 7.97 6.15 -22.17
N ASN A 288 6.81 5.62 -21.80
CA ASN A 288 6.29 5.74 -20.43
C ASN A 288 7.24 5.11 -19.40
N TRP A 289 7.83 3.95 -19.74
CA TRP A 289 8.82 3.32 -18.88
C TRP A 289 10.06 4.20 -18.73
N SER A 290 10.64 4.68 -19.84
CA SER A 290 11.86 5.50 -19.82
C SER A 290 11.67 6.82 -19.10
N ILE A 291 10.53 7.51 -19.27
CA ILE A 291 10.23 8.75 -18.55
C ILE A 291 10.16 8.50 -17.04
N ARG A 292 9.56 7.38 -16.62
CA ARG A 292 9.45 7.02 -15.19
C ARG A 292 10.78 6.60 -14.56
N THR A 293 11.67 5.97 -15.32
CA THR A 293 12.92 5.40 -14.79
C THR A 293 14.16 6.24 -15.10
N CYS A 294 14.01 7.33 -15.87
CA CYS A 294 15.12 8.19 -16.26
C CYS A 294 15.78 8.81 -15.01
N ARG A 295 17.10 8.68 -14.92
CA ARG A 295 17.87 9.41 -13.92
C ARG A 295 18.09 10.86 -14.39
N PRO A 296 18.09 11.84 -13.48
CA PRO A 296 18.51 13.20 -13.80
C PRO A 296 19.90 13.18 -14.46
N ARG A 297 20.14 14.07 -15.42
CA ARG A 297 21.51 14.28 -15.93
C ARG A 297 22.39 14.64 -14.74
N GLY A 298 23.43 13.85 -14.49
CA GLY A 298 24.51 14.28 -13.60
C GLY A 298 25.03 15.60 -14.14
N THR A 299 25.02 16.64 -13.32
CA THR A 299 25.76 17.86 -13.62
C THR A 299 27.22 17.45 -13.69
N ALA A 300 27.75 17.29 -14.90
CA ALA A 300 29.18 17.35 -15.10
C ALA A 300 29.64 18.72 -14.56
N ALA A 301 30.52 18.67 -13.57
CA ALA A 301 31.28 19.83 -13.10
C ALA A 301 32.18 20.34 -14.23
#